data_AF-A0A178MW02-F1
#
_entry.id   AF-A0A178MW02-F1
#
_cell.length_a   1.000
_cell.length_b   1.000
_cell.length_c   1.000
_cell.angle_alpha   90.00
_cell.angle_beta   90.00
_cell.angle_gamma   90.00
#
_symmetry.space_group_name_H-M   'P 1'
#
loop_
_entity.id
_entity.type
_entity.pdbx_description
1 polymer ?
#
loop_
_entity_poly.entity_id
_entity_poly.type
_entity_poly.pdbx_seq_one_letter_code
_entity_poly.pdbx_strand_id
1 'polypeptide(L)'
;MAKGGTHESFTAVTEVKIGSERSFGLVFAVLFAIIALWPLKDGGEIRLWALGAAVAFLVAALAAPRLLKPLNLLWFKFGMLLHHIVTPLVMGLLFFVTVTPVGLLMRATGKDPMRLKRDPAAASYWIERAPPGPAPETMKNQF
;
A
#
# COMPACT_ATOMS: atom_id res chain seq x y z
N MET A 1 18.04 1.78 -32.36
CA MET A 1 17.33 2.87 -31.66
C MET A 1 18.04 3.08 -30.32
N ALA A 2 18.45 4.31 -30.03
CA ALA A 2 19.60 4.64 -29.17
C ALA A 2 19.45 4.23 -27.68
N LYS A 3 20.51 3.62 -27.12
CA LYS A 3 20.72 3.49 -25.67
C LYS A 3 21.09 4.88 -25.13
N GLY A 4 20.13 5.57 -24.50
CA GLY A 4 20.39 6.79 -23.75
C GLY A 4 21.23 6.48 -22.50
N GLY A 5 22.36 7.17 -22.33
CA GLY A 5 23.30 6.98 -21.23
C GLY A 5 22.88 7.67 -19.93
N THR A 6 21.70 7.32 -19.41
CA THR A 6 21.24 7.76 -18.08
C THR A 6 21.23 6.56 -17.12
N HIS A 7 21.77 6.72 -15.91
CA HIS A 7 21.78 5.67 -14.87
C HIS A 7 20.38 5.38 -14.29
N GLU A 8 19.39 6.21 -14.61
CA GLU A 8 18.02 6.06 -14.12
C GLU A 8 17.15 5.24 -15.08
N SER A 9 16.56 4.17 -14.56
CA SER A 9 15.54 3.39 -15.27
C SER A 9 14.16 4.02 -15.06
N PHE A 10 13.72 4.84 -16.01
CA PHE A 10 12.39 5.49 -15.97
C PHE A 10 11.20 4.55 -16.22
N THR A 11 11.45 3.23 -16.29
CA THR A 11 10.48 2.18 -16.61
C THR A 11 10.38 1.11 -15.52
N ALA A 12 10.69 1.44 -14.26
CA ALA A 12 10.42 0.55 -13.13
C ALA A 12 8.91 0.50 -12.83
N VAL A 13 8.11 0.03 -13.80
CA VAL A 13 6.74 -0.41 -13.56
C VAL A 13 6.88 -1.77 -12.89
N THR A 14 6.82 -1.79 -11.56
CA THR A 14 6.80 -3.05 -10.81
C THR A 14 5.60 -3.87 -11.30
N GLU A 15 5.87 -4.91 -12.08
CA GLU A 15 4.83 -5.76 -12.63
C GLU A 15 4.12 -6.45 -11.46
N VAL A 16 2.82 -6.16 -11.29
CA VAL A 16 2.04 -6.74 -10.19
C VAL A 16 1.81 -8.22 -10.50
N LYS A 17 2.63 -9.08 -9.88
CA LYS A 17 2.55 -10.53 -10.05
C LYS A 17 1.30 -11.05 -9.35
N ILE A 18 0.50 -11.80 -10.10
CA ILE A 18 -0.65 -12.52 -9.56
C ILE A 18 -0.12 -13.60 -8.59
N GLY A 19 -0.78 -13.76 -7.43
CA GLY A 19 -0.43 -14.79 -6.46
C GLY A 19 -0.58 -16.20 -7.02
N SER A 20 0.18 -17.17 -6.49
CA SER A 20 0.09 -18.57 -6.93
C SER A 20 -1.30 -19.16 -6.70
N GLU A 21 -1.80 -19.95 -7.65
CA GLU A 21 -3.09 -20.63 -7.55
C GLU A 21 -3.14 -21.62 -6.37
N ARG A 22 -2.00 -22.22 -6.01
CA ARG A 22 -1.88 -23.08 -4.82
C ARG A 22 -2.10 -22.30 -3.53
N SER A 23 -1.43 -21.16 -3.40
CA SER A 23 -1.59 -20.28 -2.23
C SER A 23 -3.01 -19.76 -2.11
N PHE A 24 -3.64 -19.38 -3.23
CA PHE A 24 -5.04 -19.00 -3.28
C PHE A 24 -5.94 -20.13 -2.73
N GLY A 25 -5.79 -21.35 -3.24
CA GLY A 25 -6.58 -22.49 -2.78
C GLY A 25 -6.38 -22.83 -1.30
N LEU A 26 -5.14 -22.75 -0.79
CA LEU A 26 -4.84 -22.98 0.62
C LEU A 26 -5.47 -21.92 1.54
N VAL A 27 -5.41 -20.64 1.16
CA VAL A 27 -6.03 -19.56 1.94
C VAL A 27 -7.54 -19.77 2.05
N PHE A 28 -8.21 -20.13 0.95
CA PHE A 28 -9.64 -20.40 0.97
C PHE A 28 -9.99 -21.70 1.71
N ALA A 29 -9.16 -22.74 1.64
CA ALA A 29 -9.33 -23.94 2.44
C ALA A 29 -9.28 -23.64 3.95
N VAL A 30 -8.29 -22.83 4.38
CA VAL A 30 -8.18 -22.39 5.78
C VAL A 30 -9.37 -21.51 6.18
N LEU A 31 -9.78 -20.57 5.32
CA LEU A 31 -10.94 -19.71 5.57
C LEU A 31 -12.22 -20.54 5.81
N PHE A 32 -12.51 -21.50 4.92
CA PHE A 32 -13.66 -22.37 5.06
C PHE A 32 -13.55 -23.32 6.26
N ALA A 33 -12.34 -23.78 6.60
CA ALA A 33 -12.12 -24.58 7.81
C ALA A 33 -12.42 -23.77 9.09
N ILE A 34 -12.00 -22.51 9.15
CA ILE A 34 -12.34 -21.61 10.26
C ILE A 34 -13.87 -21.43 10.34
N ILE A 35 -14.54 -21.19 9.22
CA ILE A 35 -16.01 -21.05 9.17
C ILE A 35 -16.72 -22.35 9.60
N ALA A 36 -16.18 -23.51 9.20
CA ALA A 36 -16.73 -24.82 9.55
C ALA A 36 -16.65 -25.09 11.05
N LEU A 37 -15.54 -24.72 11.68
CA LEU A 37 -15.23 -24.97 13.08
C LEU A 37 -15.68 -23.85 14.03
N TRP A 38 -16.02 -22.66 13.51
CA TRP A 38 -16.47 -21.52 14.33
C TRP A 38 -17.61 -21.85 15.29
N PRO A 39 -18.69 -22.56 14.87
CA PRO A 39 -19.82 -22.85 15.76
C PRO A 39 -19.46 -23.76 16.94
N LEU A 40 -18.34 -24.48 16.84
CA LEU A 40 -17.89 -25.40 17.89
C LEU A 40 -17.52 -24.66 19.19
N LYS A 41 -17.19 -23.36 19.09
CA LYS A 41 -16.93 -22.51 20.27
C LYS A 41 -18.19 -22.28 21.12
N ASP A 42 -19.35 -22.27 20.49
CA ASP A 42 -20.63 -22.00 21.14
C ASP A 42 -21.42 -23.30 21.39
N GLY A 43 -20.78 -24.47 21.24
CA GLY A 43 -21.40 -25.79 21.37
C GLY A 43 -22.27 -26.20 20.17
N GLY A 44 -22.21 -25.47 19.06
CA GLY A 44 -22.93 -25.76 17.83
C GLY A 44 -22.27 -26.85 16.98
N GLU A 45 -23.04 -27.41 16.05
CA GLU A 45 -22.55 -28.43 15.12
C GLU A 45 -21.60 -27.87 14.05
N ILE A 46 -20.71 -28.74 13.55
CA ILE A 46 -19.80 -28.41 12.44
C ILE A 46 -20.65 -28.12 11.20
N ARG A 47 -20.38 -27.00 10.53
CA ARG A 47 -21.04 -26.67 9.26
C ARG A 47 -20.48 -27.57 8.15
N LEU A 48 -21.14 -28.71 7.93
CA LEU A 48 -20.73 -29.72 6.95
C LEU A 48 -20.52 -29.16 5.54
N TRP A 49 -21.33 -28.17 5.13
CA TRP A 49 -21.15 -27.51 3.82
C TRP A 49 -19.83 -26.74 3.75
N ALA A 50 -19.43 -26.06 4.82
CA ALA A 50 -18.19 -25.30 4.88
C ALA A 50 -16.98 -26.25 4.99
N LEU A 51 -17.14 -27.36 5.70
CA LEU A 51 -16.14 -28.42 5.76
C LEU A 51 -15.92 -29.05 4.37
N GLY A 52 -17.01 -29.36 3.65
CA GLY A 52 -16.95 -29.86 2.28
C GLY A 52 -16.24 -28.88 1.35
N ALA A 53 -16.54 -27.59 1.45
CA ALA A 53 -15.84 -26.55 0.69
C ALA A 53 -14.34 -26.48 1.05
N ALA A 54 -13.98 -26.55 2.34
CA ALA A 54 -12.59 -26.54 2.79
C ALA A 54 -11.78 -27.70 2.19
N VAL A 55 -12.34 -28.92 2.25
CA VAL A 55 -11.70 -30.13 1.68
C VAL A 55 -11.61 -30.01 0.16
N ALA A 56 -12.67 -29.56 -0.53
CA ALA A 56 -12.65 -29.38 -1.98
C ALA A 56 -11.56 -28.39 -2.43
N PHE A 57 -11.43 -27.26 -1.74
CA PHE A 57 -10.38 -26.27 -2.03
C PHE A 57 -8.98 -26.81 -1.72
N LEU A 58 -8.82 -27.56 -0.63
CA LEU A 58 -7.54 -28.19 -0.28
C LEU A 58 -7.09 -29.20 -1.33
N VAL A 59 -8.00 -30.10 -1.75
CA VAL A 59 -7.74 -31.09 -2.80
C VAL A 59 -7.45 -30.40 -4.13
N ALA A 60 -8.24 -29.39 -4.50
CA ALA A 60 -8.00 -28.63 -5.72
C ALA A 60 -6.64 -27.91 -5.71
N ALA A 61 -6.23 -27.35 -4.57
CA ALA A 61 -4.94 -26.68 -4.42
C ALA A 61 -3.75 -27.64 -4.61
N LEU A 62 -3.85 -28.87 -4.08
CA LEU A 62 -2.77 -29.85 -4.10
C LEU A 62 -2.73 -30.67 -5.40
N ALA A 63 -3.87 -31.17 -5.87
CA ALA A 63 -3.96 -32.08 -7.01
C ALA A 63 -4.07 -31.37 -8.35
N ALA A 64 -4.82 -30.25 -8.42
CA ALA A 64 -5.15 -29.59 -9.68
C ALA A 64 -5.25 -28.06 -9.56
N PRO A 65 -4.16 -27.35 -9.17
CA PRO A 65 -4.20 -25.90 -8.93
C PRO A 65 -4.59 -25.09 -10.17
N ARG A 66 -4.40 -25.63 -11.37
CA ARG A 66 -4.83 -25.00 -12.63
C ARG A 66 -6.33 -24.76 -12.70
N LEU A 67 -7.15 -25.58 -12.03
CA LEU A 67 -8.60 -25.40 -11.97
C LEU A 67 -9.00 -24.14 -11.19
N LEU A 68 -8.17 -23.73 -10.23
CA LEU A 68 -8.38 -22.53 -9.42
C LEU A 68 -7.93 -21.24 -10.12
N LYS A 69 -7.26 -21.34 -11.27
CA LYS A 69 -6.74 -20.19 -12.02
C LYS A 69 -7.77 -19.10 -12.36
N PRO A 70 -8.94 -19.41 -12.97
CA PRO A 70 -9.93 -18.37 -13.30
C PRO A 70 -10.47 -17.68 -12.04
N LEU A 71 -10.65 -18.44 -10.96
CA LEU A 71 -11.13 -17.91 -9.68
C LEU A 71 -10.07 -17.02 -9.00
N ASN A 72 -8.81 -17.44 -9.01
CA ASN A 72 -7.68 -16.66 -8.51
C ASN A 72 -7.54 -15.33 -9.28
N LEU A 73 -7.70 -15.36 -10.61
CA LEU A 73 -7.66 -14.15 -11.43
C LEU A 73 -8.80 -13.19 -11.11
N LEU A 74 -10.02 -13.71 -10.91
CA LEU A 74 -11.17 -12.89 -10.54
C LEU A 74 -10.98 -12.28 -9.14
N TRP A 75 -10.51 -13.07 -8.17
CA TRP A 75 -10.19 -12.60 -6.83
C TRP A 75 -9.11 -11.52 -6.84
N PHE A 76 -8.06 -11.71 -7.64
CA PHE A 76 -7.00 -10.73 -7.80
C PHE A 76 -7.53 -9.41 -8.38
N LYS A 77 -8.36 -9.46 -9.44
CA LYS A 77 -9.00 -8.26 -10.01
C LYS A 77 -9.89 -7.56 -9.00
N PHE A 78 -10.66 -8.31 -8.22
CA PHE A 78 -11.46 -7.76 -7.15
C PHE A 78 -10.59 -7.06 -6.09
N GLY A 79 -9.48 -7.68 -5.69
CA GLY A 79 -8.51 -7.09 -4.78
C GLY A 79 -7.91 -5.78 -5.33
N MET A 80 -7.60 -5.72 -6.63
CA MET A 80 -7.12 -4.50 -7.27
C MET A 80 -8.18 -3.39 -7.29
N LEU A 81 -9.43 -3.73 -7.58
CA LEU A 81 -10.53 -2.77 -7.54
C LEU A 81 -10.73 -2.22 -6.12
N LEU A 82 -10.72 -3.12 -5.13
CA LEU A 82 -10.82 -2.73 -3.73
C LEU A 82 -9.65 -1.82 -3.34
N HIS A 83 -8.42 -2.16 -3.72
CA HIS A 83 -7.25 -1.33 -3.48
C HIS A 83 -7.40 0.07 -4.10
N HIS A 84 -7.91 0.16 -5.33
CA HIS A 84 -8.13 1.45 -6.00
C HIS A 84 -9.11 2.36 -5.25
N ILE A 85 -10.07 1.79 -4.50
CA ILE A 85 -11.04 2.55 -3.71
C ILE A 85 -10.49 2.84 -2.31
N VAL A 86 -9.90 1.82 -1.66
CA VAL A 86 -9.43 1.90 -0.28
C VAL A 86 -8.21 2.83 -0.18
N THR A 87 -7.29 2.80 -1.14
CA THR A 87 -6.08 3.64 -1.09
C THR A 87 -6.40 5.13 -1.03
N PRO A 88 -7.19 5.72 -1.95
CA PRO A 88 -7.60 7.12 -1.84
C PRO A 88 -8.41 7.42 -0.58
N LEU A 89 -9.27 6.49 -0.14
CA LEU A 89 -10.08 6.68 1.05
C LEU A 89 -9.22 6.77 2.31
N VAL A 90 -8.27 5.84 2.48
CA VAL A 90 -7.33 5.84 3.60
C VAL A 90 -6.42 7.06 3.55
N MET A 91 -5.91 7.42 2.37
CA MET A 91 -5.08 8.63 2.21
C MET A 91 -5.88 9.91 2.52
N GLY A 92 -7.14 9.99 2.09
CA GLY A 92 -8.04 11.08 2.42
C GLY A 92 -8.34 11.14 3.92
N LEU A 93 -8.61 10.00 4.55
CA LEU A 93 -8.81 9.93 5.99
C LEU A 93 -7.56 10.39 6.76
N LEU A 94 -6.37 9.91 6.38
CA LEU A 94 -5.12 10.33 6.98
C LEU A 94 -4.93 11.85 6.85
N PHE A 95 -5.23 12.40 5.68
CA PHE A 95 -5.16 13.84 5.46
C PHE A 95 -6.12 14.61 6.38
N PHE A 96 -7.41 14.24 6.43
CA PHE A 96 -8.39 14.99 7.22
C PHE A 96 -8.32 14.75 8.73
N VAL A 97 -7.90 13.56 9.17
CA VAL A 97 -7.82 13.20 10.60
C VAL A 97 -6.48 13.53 11.21
N THR A 98 -5.40 13.54 10.42
CA THR A 98 -4.05 13.76 10.95
C THR A 98 -3.46 15.06 10.43
N VAL A 99 -3.33 15.22 9.11
CA VAL A 99 -2.59 16.36 8.52
C VAL A 99 -3.34 17.68 8.73
N THR A 100 -4.64 17.72 8.42
CA THR A 100 -5.49 18.90 8.53
C THR A 100 -5.56 19.44 9.96
N PRO A 101 -5.84 18.64 11.01
CA PRO A 101 -5.89 19.17 12.37
C PRO A 101 -4.51 19.61 12.87
N VAL A 102 -3.43 18.92 12.51
CA VAL A 102 -2.07 19.37 12.82
C VAL A 102 -1.79 20.73 12.17
N GLY A 103 -2.12 20.90 10.89
CA GLY A 103 -1.99 22.17 10.19
C GLY A 103 -2.84 23.28 10.79
N LEU A 104 -4.08 22.96 11.19
CA LEU A 104 -4.97 23.91 11.86
C LEU A 104 -4.42 24.34 13.23
N LEU A 105 -3.90 23.39 14.01
CA LEU A 105 -3.26 23.65 15.30
C LEU A 105 -2.00 24.52 15.13
N MET A 106 -1.19 24.27 14.11
CA MET A 106 -0.02 25.10 13.81
C MET A 106 -0.42 26.52 13.45
N ARG A 107 -1.46 26.69 12.63
CA ARG A 107 -2.01 28.00 12.27
C ARG A 107 -2.60 28.73 13.47
N ALA A 108 -3.31 28.03 14.36
CA ALA A 108 -3.85 28.58 15.60
C ALA A 108 -2.75 29.00 16.59
N THR A 109 -1.66 28.24 16.67
CA THR A 109 -0.48 28.57 17.51
C THR A 109 0.47 29.57 16.85
N GLY A 110 0.13 30.09 15.67
CA GLY A 110 0.92 31.10 14.95
C GLY A 110 2.22 30.58 14.32
N LYS A 111 2.44 29.25 14.32
CA LYS A 111 3.63 28.63 13.73
C LYS A 111 3.52 28.63 12.21
N ASP A 112 4.48 29.28 11.55
CA ASP A 112 4.60 29.33 10.09
C ASP A 112 5.97 28.79 9.67
N PRO A 113 6.19 27.46 9.68
CA PRO A 113 7.49 26.85 9.36
C PRO A 113 7.91 27.14 7.92
N MET A 114 6.95 27.36 7.02
CA MET A 114 7.20 27.63 5.61
C MET A 114 7.29 29.14 5.31
N ARG A 115 7.16 30.00 6.34
CA ARG A 115 7.22 31.47 6.22
C ARG A 115 6.33 31.99 5.07
N LEU A 116 5.13 31.45 4.95
CA LEU A 116 4.19 31.76 3.88
C LEU A 116 3.63 33.18 3.95
N LYS A 117 3.60 33.79 5.14
CA LYS A 117 3.18 35.18 5.29
C LYS A 117 4.16 36.11 4.58
N ARG A 118 3.63 36.91 3.64
CA ARG A 118 4.40 37.95 2.96
C ARG A 118 4.69 39.09 3.95
N ASP A 119 5.96 39.44 4.05
CA ASP A 119 6.46 40.60 4.77
C ASP A 119 6.71 41.75 3.77
N PRO A 120 5.91 42.84 3.80
CA PRO A 120 6.08 43.99 2.92
C PRO A 120 7.35 44.79 3.20
N ALA A 121 7.91 44.67 4.41
CA ALA A 121 9.11 45.39 4.83
C ALA A 121 10.40 44.61 4.56
N ALA A 122 10.30 43.34 4.13
CA ALA A 122 11.46 42.51 3.84
C ALA A 122 12.15 42.95 2.54
N ALA A 123 13.45 43.26 2.62
CA ALA A 123 14.29 43.56 1.45
C ALA A 123 14.48 42.34 0.53
N SER A 124 14.48 41.13 1.10
CA SER A 124 14.57 39.85 0.38
C SER A 124 14.01 38.71 1.23
N TYR A 125 13.41 37.70 0.60
CA TYR A 125 12.99 36.44 1.25
C TYR A 125 14.12 35.40 1.29
N TRP A 126 15.29 35.72 0.74
CA TRP A 126 16.45 34.84 0.76
C TRP A 126 16.89 34.57 2.21
N ILE A 127 17.02 33.29 2.56
CA ILE A 127 17.52 32.88 3.87
C ILE A 127 19.04 32.81 3.77
N GLU A 128 19.73 33.83 4.26
CA GLU A 128 21.18 33.81 4.42
C GLU A 128 21.57 32.72 5.41
N ARG A 129 22.47 31.82 4.98
CA ARG A 129 23.00 30.75 5.83
C ARG A 129 24.39 31.14 6.32
N ALA A 130 24.54 31.24 7.63
CA ALA A 130 25.81 31.49 8.31
C ALA A 130 26.07 30.34 9.31
N PRO A 131 27.11 29.51 9.11
CA PRO A 131 28.12 29.60 8.04
C PRO A 131 27.53 29.30 6.65
N PRO A 132 28.14 29.83 5.58
CA PRO A 132 27.78 29.44 4.22
C PRO A 132 27.83 27.91 4.11
N GLY A 133 26.99 27.34 3.24
CA GLY A 133 26.94 25.90 2.99
C GLY A 133 28.32 25.30 2.71
N PRO A 134 28.48 23.97 2.82
CA PRO A 134 29.79 23.33 2.70
C PRO A 134 30.50 23.78 1.43
N ALA A 135 31.81 24.04 1.55
CA ALA A 135 32.59 24.61 0.45
C ALA A 135 32.43 23.75 -0.82
N PRO A 136 32.39 24.34 -2.02
CA PRO A 136 32.23 23.59 -3.28
C PRO A 136 33.19 22.40 -3.41
N GLU A 137 34.38 22.54 -2.82
CA GLU A 137 35.45 21.54 -2.71
C GLU A 137 35.04 20.23 -2.02
N THR A 138 33.97 20.23 -1.21
CA THR A 138 33.49 19.02 -0.51
C THR A 138 32.66 18.12 -1.41
N MET A 139 32.19 18.61 -2.55
CA MET A 139 31.38 17.84 -3.49
C MET A 139 32.26 17.17 -4.57
N LYS A 140 33.32 16.46 -4.17
CA LYS A 140 34.27 15.80 -5.08
C LYS A 140 33.74 14.54 -5.75
N ASN A 141 32.77 13.86 -5.13
CA ASN A 141 32.19 12.61 -5.63
C ASN A 141 30.65 12.73 -5.65
N GLN A 142 30.11 13.45 -6.64
CA GLN A 142 28.66 13.66 -6.78
C GLN A 142 27.97 12.57 -7.60
N PHE A 143 28.76 11.68 -8.21
CA PHE A 143 28.32 10.60 -9.09
C PHE A 143 29.04 9.31 -8.72
#